data_AF-A0A842NTT6-F1
#
_entry.id   AF-A0A842NTT6-F1
#
_cell.length_a   1.000
_cell.length_b   1.000
_cell.length_c   1.000
_cell.angle_alpha   90.00
_cell.angle_beta   90.00
_cell.angle_gamma   90.00
#
_symmetry.space_group_name_H-M   'P 1'
#
loop_
_entity.id
_entity.type
_entity.pdbx_description
1 polymer ?
#
loop_
_entity_poly.entity_id
_entity_poly.type
_entity_poly.pdbx_seq_one_letter_code
_entity_poly.pdbx_strand_id
1 'polypeptide(L)'
;MIFKKETALYATEINRESGDSVLYVNYLGANLVPSLIDYPEVMARTIDLLSENSDISRIILVQQRNYSYSFEQVQMLTEVAQLHHFLSKQDKILSPEKMYFTQDVSYLYNFLNNLLNNLLKQDPLQAYRELRAFIIERKTKVESGEVNEAYIRFLEKILSYFEKLSLVKKLKPFFDSYPLSGREIYSEVFRADIMPNFTFTRILAKIPENAEVIDQYEIAGGGDESFVTIFKEENKSKLFYHISPPEYSLNEEQHMLLNLARNVLIEHRPTTEEFNDIERTRQVFMNVARDLLQDLSASKNIALTYQEINKLARILVRHTIGFGIVEILLQDDKLQDLSINAPPSLSPVFVRHNDYDECSSNVIVSQEDVDSWAAKFRMLSGRA
;
A
#
# COMPACT_ATOMS: atom_id res chain seq x y z
N MET A 1 -11.31 1.67 -10.56
CA MET A 1 -10.05 0.90 -10.68
C MET A 1 -9.12 1.72 -11.54
N ILE A 2 -7.93 2.06 -11.05
CA ILE A 2 -7.00 2.97 -11.75
C ILE A 2 -6.46 2.30 -13.01
N PHE A 3 -6.06 1.02 -12.92
CA PHE A 3 -5.65 0.24 -14.10
C PHE A 3 -6.76 -0.69 -14.59
N LYS A 4 -6.94 -0.77 -15.91
CA LYS A 4 -7.83 -1.72 -16.59
C LYS A 4 -7.09 -3.06 -16.79
N LYS A 5 -7.84 -4.13 -17.06
CA LYS A 5 -7.26 -5.49 -17.23
C LYS A 5 -6.27 -5.60 -18.41
N GLU A 6 -6.40 -4.73 -19.40
CA GLU A 6 -5.51 -4.64 -20.57
C GLU A 6 -4.33 -3.69 -20.36
N THR A 7 -4.25 -3.00 -19.22
CA THR A 7 -3.14 -2.11 -18.91
C THR A 7 -1.86 -2.92 -18.82
N ALA A 8 -0.83 -2.47 -19.54
CA ALA A 8 0.49 -3.10 -19.54
C ALA A 8 1.04 -3.26 -18.11
N LEU A 9 1.76 -4.36 -17.89
CA LEU A 9 2.46 -4.60 -16.64
C LEU A 9 3.47 -3.47 -16.38
N TYR A 10 3.52 -2.99 -15.14
CA TYR A 10 4.33 -1.86 -14.69
C TYR A 10 3.96 -0.50 -15.25
N ALA A 11 2.81 -0.37 -15.92
CA ALA A 11 2.26 0.93 -16.26
C ALA A 11 2.07 1.78 -14.99
N THR A 12 2.23 3.09 -15.14
CA THR A 12 2.12 4.04 -14.04
C THR A 12 1.02 5.03 -14.29
N GLU A 13 0.41 5.50 -13.21
CA GLU A 13 -0.56 6.58 -13.23
C GLU A 13 -0.33 7.45 -12.01
N ILE A 14 -0.31 8.77 -12.20
CA ILE A 14 -0.13 9.73 -11.13
C ILE A 14 -1.47 10.42 -10.92
N ASN A 15 -2.02 10.29 -9.72
CA ASN A 15 -3.25 10.97 -9.34
C ASN A 15 -2.96 11.97 -8.21
N ARG A 16 -3.62 13.11 -8.25
CA ARG A 16 -3.56 14.10 -7.17
C ARG A 16 -4.76 13.90 -6.25
N GLU A 17 -4.50 13.35 -5.07
CA GLU A 17 -5.52 13.11 -4.06
C GLU A 17 -5.34 14.13 -2.94
N SER A 18 -6.24 15.12 -2.88
CA SER A 18 -6.31 16.09 -1.76
C SER A 18 -4.99 16.84 -1.47
N GLY A 19 -4.22 17.15 -2.51
CA GLY A 19 -2.93 17.85 -2.40
C GLY A 19 -1.71 16.94 -2.36
N ASP A 20 -1.89 15.64 -2.15
CA ASP A 20 -0.84 14.63 -2.26
C ASP A 20 -0.76 14.06 -3.68
N SER A 21 0.45 13.93 -4.21
CA SER A 21 0.68 13.24 -5.48
C SER A 21 0.90 11.76 -5.23
N VAL A 22 0.00 10.91 -5.69
CA VAL A 22 0.03 9.47 -5.48
C VAL A 22 0.43 8.77 -6.76
N LEU A 23 1.53 8.02 -6.72
CA LEU A 23 2.00 7.20 -7.82
C LEU A 23 1.44 5.79 -7.70
N TYR A 24 0.62 5.40 -8.67
CA TYR A 24 0.13 4.04 -8.83
C TYR A 24 1.02 3.28 -9.81
N VAL A 25 1.37 2.04 -9.46
CA VAL A 25 2.18 1.16 -10.32
C VAL A 25 1.45 -0.16 -10.52
N ASN A 26 1.21 -0.52 -11.78
CA ASN A 26 0.45 -1.72 -12.13
C ASN A 26 1.30 -2.99 -11.97
N TYR A 27 0.93 -3.86 -11.04
CA TYR A 27 1.46 -5.20 -10.89
C TYR A 27 0.41 -6.28 -11.20
N LEU A 28 -0.77 -5.93 -11.72
CA LEU A 28 -1.78 -6.91 -12.12
C LEU A 28 -1.21 -7.85 -13.18
N GLY A 29 -1.23 -9.15 -12.89
CA GLY A 29 -0.64 -10.19 -13.75
C GLY A 29 0.86 -10.43 -13.53
N ALA A 30 1.51 -9.77 -12.56
CA ALA A 30 2.87 -10.13 -12.15
C ALA A 30 2.89 -11.52 -11.48
N ASN A 31 3.96 -12.28 -11.74
CA ASN A 31 4.22 -13.58 -11.11
C ASN A 31 4.79 -13.49 -9.69
N LEU A 32 4.89 -12.27 -9.13
CA LEU A 32 5.42 -12.00 -7.80
C LEU A 32 4.49 -11.05 -7.05
N VAL A 33 4.57 -11.08 -5.72
CA VAL A 33 3.92 -10.07 -4.86
C VAL A 33 4.86 -8.87 -4.74
N PRO A 34 4.44 -7.65 -5.10
CA PRO A 34 5.33 -6.51 -5.08
C PRO A 34 5.76 -6.18 -3.64
N SER A 35 7.07 -6.25 -3.38
CA SER A 35 7.69 -5.96 -2.09
C SER A 35 9.04 -5.28 -2.30
N LEU A 36 9.23 -4.12 -1.68
CA LEU A 36 10.53 -3.42 -1.69
C LEU A 36 11.63 -4.21 -0.96
N ILE A 37 11.24 -5.07 -0.02
CA ILE A 37 12.16 -5.86 0.80
C ILE A 37 12.59 -7.09 0.03
N ASP A 38 11.62 -7.90 -0.41
CA ASP A 38 11.88 -9.25 -0.91
C ASP A 38 12.45 -9.25 -2.33
N TYR A 39 12.10 -8.23 -3.14
CA TYR A 39 12.45 -8.18 -4.56
C TYR A 39 13.28 -6.94 -4.89
N PRO A 40 14.59 -7.10 -5.15
CA PRO A 40 15.47 -5.99 -5.54
C PRO A 40 14.99 -5.27 -6.80
N GLU A 41 14.35 -5.98 -7.73
CA GLU A 41 13.82 -5.41 -8.97
C GLU A 41 12.65 -4.45 -8.72
N VAL A 42 11.82 -4.72 -7.70
CA VAL A 42 10.71 -3.86 -7.30
C VAL A 42 11.25 -2.56 -6.70
N MET A 43 12.27 -2.63 -5.84
CA MET A 43 12.95 -1.45 -5.29
C MET A 43 13.61 -0.61 -6.39
N ALA A 44 14.37 -1.26 -7.28
CA ALA A 44 15.05 -0.57 -8.38
C ALA A 44 14.07 0.16 -9.29
N ARG A 45 12.99 -0.51 -9.70
CA ARG A 45 11.93 0.09 -10.51
C ARG A 45 11.26 1.26 -9.80
N THR A 46 11.00 1.14 -8.50
CA THR A 46 10.37 2.21 -7.71
C THR A 46 11.28 3.45 -7.66
N ILE A 47 12.58 3.25 -7.43
CA ILE A 47 13.57 4.33 -7.44
C ILE A 47 13.67 4.99 -8.82
N ASP A 48 13.62 4.20 -9.90
CA ASP A 48 13.62 4.73 -11.28
C ASP A 48 12.40 5.62 -11.54
N LEU A 49 11.21 5.17 -11.14
CA LEU A 49 9.97 5.95 -11.29
C LEU A 49 9.99 7.26 -10.50
N LEU A 50 10.56 7.25 -9.29
CA LEU A 50 10.76 8.45 -8.46
C LEU A 50 11.81 9.40 -9.03
N SER A 51 12.77 8.88 -9.79
CA SER A 51 13.77 9.73 -10.46
C SER A 51 13.16 10.60 -11.57
N GLU A 52 12.07 10.12 -12.18
CA GLU A 52 11.30 10.84 -13.19
C GLU A 52 10.24 11.76 -12.58
N ASN A 53 9.79 11.47 -11.34
CA ASN A 53 8.69 12.15 -10.68
C ASN A 53 9.04 12.47 -9.21
N SER A 54 9.63 13.64 -8.96
CA SER A 54 10.10 14.03 -7.62
C SER A 54 8.99 14.43 -6.65
N ASP A 55 7.82 14.82 -7.16
CA ASP A 55 6.75 15.42 -6.35
C ASP A 55 5.78 14.38 -5.79
N ILE A 56 6.19 13.12 -5.71
CA ILE A 56 5.36 12.00 -5.23
C ILE A 56 5.36 11.95 -3.70
N SER A 57 4.16 12.04 -3.12
CA SER A 57 3.94 11.93 -1.68
C SER A 57 3.70 10.49 -1.21
N ARG A 58 3.20 9.62 -2.09
CA ARG A 58 2.79 8.24 -1.75
C ARG A 58 2.93 7.33 -2.96
N ILE A 59 3.32 6.07 -2.73
CA ILE A 59 3.37 5.05 -3.79
C ILE A 59 2.42 3.92 -3.44
N ILE A 60 1.67 3.45 -4.44
CA ILE A 60 0.78 2.30 -4.32
C ILE A 60 1.12 1.29 -5.40
N LEU A 61 1.65 0.14 -5.00
CA LEU A 61 1.88 -0.99 -5.90
C LEU A 61 0.57 -1.80 -5.97
N VAL A 62 -0.05 -1.80 -7.15
CA VAL A 62 -1.40 -2.33 -7.36
C VAL A 62 -1.33 -3.75 -7.91
N GLN A 63 -1.69 -4.75 -7.10
CA GLN A 63 -1.85 -6.14 -7.53
C GLN A 63 -3.22 -6.68 -7.08
N GLN A 64 -3.29 -7.91 -6.55
CA GLN A 64 -4.50 -8.43 -5.91
C GLN A 64 -4.85 -7.64 -4.63
N ARG A 65 -3.82 -7.07 -3.99
CA ARG A 65 -3.89 -6.09 -2.91
C ARG A 65 -3.14 -4.83 -3.32
N ASN A 66 -3.44 -3.72 -2.67
CA ASN A 66 -2.71 -2.47 -2.80
C ASN A 66 -1.66 -2.40 -1.70
N TYR A 67 -0.40 -2.21 -2.08
CA TYR A 67 0.73 -2.06 -1.17
C TYR A 67 1.11 -0.58 -1.14
N SER A 68 0.64 0.13 -0.11
CA SER A 68 0.82 1.57 0.01
C SER A 68 2.05 1.89 0.86
N TYR A 69 2.89 2.80 0.39
CA TYR A 69 4.08 3.29 1.07
C TYR A 69 3.93 4.77 1.40
N SER A 70 4.13 5.13 2.67
CA SER A 70 3.93 6.48 3.20
C SER A 70 4.96 7.48 2.67
N PHE A 71 4.69 8.77 2.87
CA PHE A 71 5.59 9.88 2.50
C PHE A 71 7.01 9.69 3.00
N GLU A 72 7.18 9.28 4.26
CA GLU A 72 8.49 9.06 4.86
C GLU A 72 9.28 7.95 4.16
N GLN A 73 8.60 6.86 3.77
CA GLN A 73 9.20 5.74 3.04
C GLN A 73 9.56 6.14 1.61
N VAL A 74 8.67 6.88 0.95
CA VAL A 74 8.90 7.42 -0.40
C VAL A 74 10.07 8.39 -0.42
N GLN A 75 10.15 9.31 0.56
CA GLN A 75 11.24 10.27 0.66
C GLN A 75 12.60 9.58 0.79
N MET A 76 12.70 8.50 1.56
CA MET A 76 13.94 7.71 1.66
C MET A 76 14.38 7.14 0.30
N LEU A 77 13.44 6.68 -0.54
CA LEU A 77 13.73 6.19 -1.89
C LEU A 77 14.05 7.33 -2.87
N THR A 78 13.37 8.47 -2.75
CA THR A 78 13.63 9.66 -3.54
C THR A 78 15.04 10.21 -3.29
N GLU A 79 15.52 10.20 -2.05
CA GLU A 79 16.91 10.56 -1.73
C GLU A 79 17.91 9.64 -2.44
N VAL A 80 17.62 8.34 -2.56
CA VAL A 80 18.46 7.39 -3.32
C VAL A 80 18.42 7.72 -4.81
N ALA A 81 17.25 8.01 -5.37
CA ALA A 81 17.10 8.41 -6.77
C ALA A 81 17.91 9.68 -7.08
N GLN A 82 17.85 10.67 -6.19
CA GLN A 82 18.62 11.92 -6.28
C GLN A 82 20.13 11.67 -6.18
N LEU A 83 20.57 10.78 -5.28
CA LEU A 83 21.98 10.39 -5.17
C LEU A 83 22.46 9.73 -6.47
N HIS A 84 21.69 8.79 -7.01
CA HIS A 84 22.01 8.16 -8.28
C HIS A 84 22.13 9.19 -9.41
N HIS A 85 21.17 10.12 -9.51
CA HIS A 85 21.23 11.20 -10.50
C HIS A 85 22.46 12.11 -10.31
N PHE A 86 22.76 12.51 -9.07
CA PHE A 86 23.92 13.33 -8.74
C PHE A 86 25.23 12.66 -9.17
N LEU A 87 25.46 11.40 -8.77
CA LEU A 87 26.69 10.67 -9.06
C LEU A 87 26.85 10.39 -10.57
N SER A 88 25.76 10.11 -11.27
CA SER A 88 25.79 9.77 -12.70
C SER A 88 25.87 10.98 -13.62
N LYS A 89 25.09 12.04 -13.35
CA LYS A 89 24.94 13.18 -14.27
C LYS A 89 25.72 14.42 -13.84
N GLN A 90 25.82 14.69 -12.54
CA GLN A 90 26.43 15.93 -12.02
C GLN A 90 27.91 15.72 -11.69
N ASP A 91 28.24 14.81 -10.76
CA ASP A 91 29.64 14.53 -10.40
C ASP A 91 30.33 13.61 -11.43
N LYS A 92 29.53 12.86 -12.21
CA LYS A 92 29.97 11.98 -13.30
C LYS A 92 31.12 11.06 -12.87
N ILE A 93 30.92 10.31 -11.79
CA ILE A 93 31.97 9.50 -11.15
C ILE A 93 32.59 8.42 -12.06
N LEU A 94 31.90 8.06 -13.15
CA LEU A 94 32.38 7.12 -14.16
C LEU A 94 33.20 7.77 -15.29
N SER A 95 33.39 9.09 -15.27
CA SER A 95 34.15 9.79 -16.31
C SER A 95 35.65 9.52 -16.20
N PRO A 96 36.38 9.39 -17.32
CA PRO A 96 37.83 9.18 -17.30
C PRO A 96 38.59 10.27 -16.52
N GLU A 97 38.10 11.50 -16.58
CA GLU A 97 38.64 12.67 -15.85
C GLU A 97 38.60 12.50 -14.33
N LYS A 98 37.71 11.65 -13.80
CA LYS A 98 37.61 11.35 -12.37
C LYS A 98 38.48 10.18 -11.95
N MET A 99 39.21 9.53 -12.87
CA MET A 99 39.99 8.32 -12.59
C MET A 99 41.49 8.46 -12.92
N TYR A 100 41.98 9.67 -13.20
CA TYR A 100 43.37 9.92 -13.61
C TYR A 100 44.43 9.51 -12.57
N PHE A 101 44.04 9.30 -11.32
CA PHE A 101 44.93 9.04 -10.19
C PHE A 101 45.20 7.55 -9.92
N THR A 102 44.60 6.63 -10.68
CA THR A 102 44.82 5.18 -10.53
C THR A 102 45.37 4.56 -11.80
N GLN A 103 46.28 3.59 -11.64
CA GLN A 103 46.75 2.75 -12.75
C GLN A 103 45.73 1.66 -13.10
N ASP A 104 44.89 1.27 -12.14
CA ASP A 104 43.84 0.26 -12.28
C ASP A 104 42.48 0.87 -12.67
N VAL A 105 42.46 1.69 -13.72
CA VAL A 105 41.24 2.41 -14.16
C VAL A 105 40.09 1.44 -14.46
N SER A 106 40.38 0.32 -15.14
CA SER A 106 39.36 -0.68 -15.49
C SER A 106 38.71 -1.32 -14.26
N TYR A 107 39.50 -1.60 -13.22
CA TYR A 107 38.99 -2.22 -12.01
C TYR A 107 38.10 -1.25 -11.21
N LEU A 108 38.55 0.00 -11.03
CA LEU A 108 37.74 1.03 -10.38
C LEU A 108 36.45 1.31 -11.17
N TYR A 109 36.56 1.42 -12.50
CA TYR A 109 35.41 1.64 -13.35
C TYR A 109 34.37 0.53 -13.21
N ASN A 110 34.79 -0.73 -13.27
CA ASN A 110 33.88 -1.87 -13.13
C ASN A 110 33.19 -1.87 -11.76
N PHE A 111 33.94 -1.60 -10.69
CA PHE A 111 33.39 -1.50 -9.34
C PHE A 111 32.33 -0.38 -9.24
N LEU A 112 32.68 0.85 -9.64
CA LEU A 112 31.76 1.98 -9.58
C LEU A 112 30.57 1.83 -10.52
N ASN A 113 30.77 1.19 -11.68
CA ASN A 113 29.72 0.92 -12.64
C ASN A 113 28.71 -0.07 -12.06
N ASN A 114 29.16 -1.16 -11.43
CA ASN A 114 28.28 -2.09 -10.74
C ASN A 114 27.58 -1.42 -9.54
N LEU A 115 28.33 -0.65 -8.74
CA LEU A 115 27.79 0.07 -7.60
C LEU A 115 26.67 1.03 -8.02
N LEU A 116 26.88 1.81 -9.09
CA LEU A 116 25.94 2.86 -9.50
C LEU A 116 24.78 2.32 -10.33
N ASN A 117 25.04 1.47 -11.33
CA ASN A 117 24.02 1.02 -12.28
C ASN A 117 23.24 -0.22 -11.81
N ASN A 118 23.72 -0.93 -10.78
CA ASN A 118 23.09 -2.15 -10.30
C ASN A 118 22.73 -2.03 -8.81
N LEU A 119 23.75 -2.04 -7.94
CA LEU A 119 23.55 -2.15 -6.49
C LEU A 119 22.81 -0.95 -5.90
N LEU A 120 23.12 0.29 -6.27
CA LEU A 120 22.51 1.47 -5.64
C LEU A 120 20.98 1.49 -5.75
N LYS A 121 20.41 1.00 -6.85
CA LYS A 121 18.96 0.97 -7.05
C LYS A 121 18.33 -0.30 -6.51
N GLN A 122 19.01 -1.43 -6.63
CA GLN A 122 18.50 -2.70 -6.14
C GLN A 122 18.60 -2.78 -4.63
N ASP A 123 19.75 -2.45 -4.06
CA ASP A 123 20.11 -2.54 -2.66
C ASP A 123 21.01 -1.36 -2.22
N PRO A 124 20.41 -0.20 -1.92
CA PRO A 124 21.17 0.99 -1.50
C PRO A 124 22.06 0.75 -0.28
N LEU A 125 21.68 -0.19 0.61
CA LEU A 125 22.41 -0.46 1.83
C LEU A 125 23.60 -1.39 1.58
N GLN A 126 23.42 -2.42 0.76
CA GLN A 126 24.52 -3.25 0.29
C GLN A 126 25.53 -2.42 -0.51
N ALA A 127 25.07 -1.50 -1.37
CA ALA A 127 25.94 -0.56 -2.08
C ALA A 127 26.82 0.26 -1.10
N TYR A 128 26.23 0.74 0.00
CA TYR A 128 26.98 1.43 1.06
C TYR A 128 28.01 0.52 1.75
N ARG A 129 27.60 -0.71 2.11
CA ARG A 129 28.47 -1.69 2.78
C ARG A 129 29.64 -2.10 1.89
N GLU A 130 29.39 -2.36 0.61
CA GLU A 130 30.42 -2.72 -0.37
C GLU A 130 31.40 -1.58 -0.61
N LEU A 131 30.92 -0.34 -0.76
CA LEU A 131 31.80 0.82 -0.88
C LEU A 131 32.70 0.98 0.34
N ARG A 132 32.14 0.80 1.54
CA ARG A 132 32.91 0.87 2.78
C ARG A 132 33.96 -0.23 2.88
N ALA A 133 33.60 -1.47 2.57
CA ALA A 133 34.52 -2.61 2.54
C ALA A 133 35.64 -2.39 1.51
N PHE A 134 35.29 -1.90 0.32
CA PHE A 134 36.23 -1.58 -0.76
C PHE A 134 37.24 -0.51 -0.36
N ILE A 135 36.80 0.54 0.35
CA ILE A 135 37.70 1.57 0.87
C ILE A 135 38.67 0.99 1.89
N ILE A 136 38.21 0.12 2.79
CA ILE A 136 39.08 -0.53 3.80
C ILE A 136 40.14 -1.40 3.12
N GLU A 137 39.73 -2.25 2.18
CA GLU A 137 40.66 -3.09 1.39
C GLU A 137 41.72 -2.22 0.70
N ARG A 138 41.30 -1.10 0.09
CA ARG A 138 42.20 -0.24 -0.67
C ARG A 138 43.11 0.60 0.21
N LYS A 139 42.71 0.98 1.43
CA LYS A 139 43.58 1.66 2.41
C LYS A 139 44.81 0.83 2.75
N THR A 140 44.67 -0.48 2.91
CA THR A 140 45.82 -1.38 3.18
C THR A 140 46.85 -1.38 2.04
N LYS A 141 46.42 -1.12 0.79
CA LYS A 141 47.28 -1.01 -0.39
C LYS A 141 47.89 0.39 -0.59
N VAL A 142 47.37 1.41 0.10
CA VAL A 142 48.03 2.72 0.17
C VAL A 142 49.26 2.63 1.08
N GLU A 143 49.14 1.90 2.19
CA GLU A 143 50.25 1.67 3.12
C GLU A 143 51.42 0.91 2.47
N SER A 144 51.15 0.07 1.46
CA SER A 144 52.17 -0.59 0.64
C SER A 144 52.71 0.25 -0.52
N GLY A 145 52.18 1.46 -0.76
CA GLY A 145 52.60 2.37 -1.83
C GLY A 145 52.02 2.08 -3.22
N GLU A 146 51.11 1.12 -3.35
CA GLU A 146 50.52 0.69 -4.62
C GLU A 146 49.35 1.58 -5.08
N VAL A 147 48.72 2.32 -4.14
CA VAL A 147 47.54 3.15 -4.40
C VAL A 147 47.75 4.58 -3.91
N ASN A 148 47.34 5.57 -4.70
CA ASN A 148 47.45 6.99 -4.37
C ASN A 148 46.40 7.42 -3.33
N GLU A 149 46.75 8.24 -2.34
CA GLU A 149 45.80 8.82 -1.37
C GLU A 149 44.62 9.58 -2.02
N ALA A 150 44.84 10.18 -3.20
CA ALA A 150 43.77 10.83 -3.96
C ALA A 150 42.63 9.87 -4.35
N TYR A 151 42.96 8.59 -4.58
CA TYR A 151 42.00 7.52 -4.86
C TYR A 151 41.09 7.26 -3.66
N ILE A 152 41.66 7.17 -2.46
CA ILE A 152 40.89 6.95 -1.23
C ILE A 152 40.00 8.16 -0.93
N ARG A 153 40.54 9.38 -1.03
CA ARG A 153 39.75 10.61 -0.83
C ARG A 153 38.55 10.70 -1.77
N PHE A 154 38.70 10.25 -3.01
CA PHE A 154 37.60 10.19 -3.96
C PHE A 154 36.51 9.20 -3.52
N LEU A 155 36.88 7.99 -3.12
CA LEU A 155 35.91 7.00 -2.62
C LEU A 155 35.25 7.42 -1.30
N GLU A 156 36.00 8.03 -0.38
CA GLU A 156 35.47 8.58 0.87
C GLU A 156 34.48 9.72 0.62
N LYS A 157 34.74 10.57 -0.39
CA LYS A 157 33.78 11.58 -0.84
C LYS A 157 32.48 10.92 -1.30
N ILE A 158 32.54 9.85 -2.09
CA ILE A 158 31.34 9.10 -2.51
C ILE A 158 30.62 8.53 -1.29
N LEU A 159 31.35 7.89 -0.37
CA LEU A 159 30.79 7.31 0.85
C LEU A 159 30.06 8.37 1.70
N SER A 160 30.60 9.59 1.79
CA SER A 160 29.99 10.69 2.53
C SER A 160 28.60 11.08 2.02
N TYR A 161 28.30 10.84 0.73
CA TYR A 161 26.97 11.08 0.19
C TYR A 161 25.99 9.99 0.61
N PHE A 162 26.42 8.72 0.67
CA PHE A 162 25.59 7.64 1.22
C PHE A 162 25.27 7.87 2.70
N GLU A 163 26.23 8.35 3.49
CA GLU A 163 26.03 8.62 4.92
C GLU A 163 25.00 9.73 5.20
N LYS A 164 24.68 10.56 4.19
CA LYS A 164 23.65 11.59 4.30
C LYS A 164 22.24 11.03 4.12
N LEU A 165 22.08 9.88 3.45
CA LEU A 165 20.78 9.26 3.21
C LEU A 165 20.07 8.93 4.53
N SER A 166 18.82 9.35 4.65
CA SER A 166 17.94 9.06 5.78
C SER A 166 17.79 7.55 5.98
N LEU A 167 17.71 6.79 4.88
CA LEU A 167 17.69 5.33 4.87
C LEU A 167 18.90 4.72 5.61
N VAL A 168 20.11 5.16 5.25
CA VAL A 168 21.36 4.65 5.86
C VAL A 168 21.43 5.05 7.33
N LYS A 169 21.08 6.30 7.68
CA LYS A 169 21.11 6.78 9.07
C LYS A 169 20.18 5.99 9.98
N LYS A 170 18.97 5.66 9.51
CA LYS A 170 17.98 4.89 10.29
C LYS A 170 18.36 3.43 10.45
N LEU A 171 18.97 2.81 9.44
CA LEU A 171 19.31 1.39 9.46
C LEU A 171 20.66 1.09 10.12
N LYS A 172 21.57 2.08 10.19
CA LYS A 172 22.91 1.92 10.79
C LYS A 172 22.93 1.30 12.20
N PRO A 173 22.02 1.66 13.14
CA PRO A 173 21.98 1.05 14.46
C PRO A 173 21.66 -0.45 14.47
N PHE A 174 21.02 -0.96 13.42
CA PHE A 174 20.57 -2.35 13.32
C PHE A 174 21.57 -3.25 12.59
N PHE A 175 22.74 -2.74 12.18
CA PHE A 175 23.68 -3.52 11.37
C PHE A 175 24.19 -4.78 12.04
N ASP A 176 24.37 -4.77 13.36
CA ASP A 176 24.88 -5.91 14.11
C ASP A 176 23.80 -7.00 14.32
N SER A 177 22.52 -6.63 14.17
CA SER A 177 21.37 -7.52 14.40
C SER A 177 20.96 -8.31 13.16
N TYR A 178 21.49 -7.97 11.98
CA TYR A 178 21.10 -8.59 10.71
C TYR A 178 22.33 -9.12 9.96
N PRO A 179 22.18 -10.22 9.21
CA PRO A 179 23.27 -10.77 8.42
C PRO A 179 23.77 -9.76 7.37
N LEU A 180 25.04 -9.91 6.99
CA LEU A 180 25.65 -9.13 5.91
C LEU A 180 25.01 -9.46 4.55
N SER A 181 24.63 -10.72 4.37
CA SER A 181 23.92 -11.24 3.20
C SER A 181 22.43 -11.33 3.53
N GLY A 182 21.65 -10.36 3.07
CA GLY A 182 20.22 -10.34 3.34
C GLY A 182 19.62 -8.95 3.20
N ARG A 183 18.31 -8.90 2.99
CA ARG A 183 17.52 -7.67 2.82
C ARG A 183 16.53 -7.46 3.96
N GLU A 184 16.52 -8.35 4.95
CA GLU A 184 15.55 -8.37 6.04
C GLU A 184 15.63 -7.09 6.87
N ILE A 185 16.81 -6.47 6.97
CA ILE A 185 17.00 -5.18 7.66
C ILE A 185 16.08 -4.06 7.16
N TYR A 186 15.59 -4.16 5.92
CA TYR A 186 14.62 -3.22 5.38
C TYR A 186 13.26 -3.27 6.08
N SER A 187 12.91 -4.33 6.83
CA SER A 187 11.64 -4.42 7.59
C SER A 187 11.53 -3.42 8.75
N GLU A 188 12.66 -2.83 9.17
CA GLU A 188 12.71 -1.77 10.18
C GLU A 188 12.15 -0.43 9.65
N VAL A 189 12.16 -0.23 8.34
CA VAL A 189 11.80 1.05 7.70
C VAL A 189 10.70 0.92 6.66
N PHE A 190 10.67 -0.20 5.93
CA PHE A 190 9.67 -0.45 4.92
C PHE A 190 8.58 -1.35 5.47
N ARG A 191 7.38 -0.81 5.58
CA ARG A 191 6.16 -1.55 5.92
C ARG A 191 5.06 -1.04 5.02
N ALA A 192 4.62 -1.91 4.11
CA ALA A 192 3.51 -1.60 3.23
C ALA A 192 2.22 -1.65 4.03
N ASP A 193 1.40 -0.62 3.89
CA ASP A 193 -0.01 -0.69 4.30
C ASP A 193 -0.73 -1.54 3.25
N ILE A 194 -0.99 -2.81 3.59
CA ILE A 194 -1.64 -3.77 2.70
C ILE A 194 -3.15 -3.58 2.81
N MET A 195 -3.75 -3.08 1.73
CA MET A 195 -5.19 -2.93 1.60
C MET A 195 -5.73 -3.95 0.61
N PRO A 196 -6.86 -4.62 0.87
CA PRO A 196 -7.58 -5.33 -0.18
C PRO A 196 -7.77 -4.41 -1.38
N ASN A 197 -7.68 -4.90 -2.62
CA ASN A 197 -8.04 -4.12 -3.83
C ASN A 197 -9.56 -3.85 -3.94
N PHE A 198 -10.25 -3.98 -2.81
CA PHE A 198 -11.62 -3.59 -2.57
C PHE A 198 -11.57 -2.28 -1.78
N THR A 199 -11.55 -1.15 -2.49
CA THR A 199 -11.82 0.14 -1.86
C THR A 199 -13.24 0.54 -2.26
N PHE A 200 -14.21 0.17 -1.44
CA PHE A 200 -15.46 0.95 -1.29
C PHE A 200 -15.47 1.68 0.05
N THR A 201 -14.39 1.58 0.83
CA THR A 201 -14.13 2.24 2.12
C THR A 201 -12.69 1.91 2.51
N ARG A 202 -11.86 2.92 2.80
CA ARG A 202 -10.54 2.75 3.42
C ARG A 202 -10.75 2.44 4.90
N ILE A 203 -10.86 1.16 5.27
CA ILE A 203 -10.91 0.75 6.67
C ILE A 203 -9.48 0.63 7.17
N LEU A 204 -9.12 1.41 8.19
CA LEU A 204 -7.79 1.33 8.81
C LEU A 204 -7.78 0.14 9.76
N ALA A 205 -6.96 -0.87 9.47
CA ALA A 205 -6.68 -1.99 10.38
C ALA A 205 -5.75 -1.59 11.55
N LYS A 206 -5.56 -0.29 11.80
CA LYS A 206 -4.63 0.19 12.82
C LYS A 206 -5.35 0.23 14.17
N ILE A 207 -5.13 -0.80 14.97
CA ILE A 207 -5.45 -0.77 16.40
C ILE A 207 -4.54 0.30 17.03
N PRO A 208 -5.07 1.23 17.84
CA PRO A 208 -4.24 2.25 18.46
C PRO A 208 -3.21 1.62 19.42
N GLU A 209 -1.95 2.06 19.33
CA GLU A 209 -0.88 1.63 20.23
C GLU A 209 -1.16 2.18 21.64
N ASN A 210 -1.16 1.31 22.67
CA ASN A 210 -1.49 1.62 24.07
C ASN A 210 -2.97 1.98 24.35
N ALA A 211 -3.92 1.49 23.55
CA ALA A 211 -5.34 1.64 23.89
C ALA A 211 -5.85 0.54 24.83
N GLU A 212 -6.65 0.93 25.82
CA GLU A 212 -7.39 0.01 26.69
C GLU A 212 -8.70 -0.39 26.01
N VAL A 213 -9.01 -1.69 26.00
CA VAL A 213 -10.30 -2.20 25.53
C VAL A 213 -11.34 -1.96 26.61
N ILE A 214 -12.33 -1.12 26.32
CA ILE A 214 -13.46 -0.86 27.23
C ILE A 214 -14.54 -1.92 27.04
N ASP A 215 -14.90 -2.19 25.79
CA ASP A 215 -16.02 -3.08 25.45
C ASP A 215 -15.77 -3.77 24.11
N GLN A 216 -16.35 -4.95 23.96
CA GLN A 216 -16.31 -5.73 22.74
C GLN A 216 -17.62 -6.48 22.59
N TYR A 217 -18.25 -6.34 21.42
CA TYR A 217 -19.49 -7.03 21.10
C TYR A 217 -19.55 -7.36 19.61
N GLU A 218 -20.48 -8.24 19.27
CA GLU A 218 -20.72 -8.70 17.91
C GLU A 218 -21.98 -8.05 17.36
N ILE A 219 -21.92 -7.64 16.10
CA ILE A 219 -23.06 -7.24 15.29
C ILE A 219 -23.34 -8.39 14.32
N ALA A 220 -24.47 -9.08 14.49
CA ALA A 220 -24.86 -10.21 13.67
C ALA A 220 -26.05 -9.85 12.77
N GLY A 221 -25.82 -9.81 11.45
CA GLY A 221 -26.83 -9.50 10.44
C GLY A 221 -26.98 -10.62 9.41
N GLY A 222 -27.80 -11.65 9.71
CA GLY A 222 -28.19 -12.66 8.73
C GLY A 222 -27.07 -13.59 8.23
N GLY A 223 -26.08 -13.91 9.07
CA GLY A 223 -24.94 -14.77 8.71
C GLY A 223 -23.68 -14.02 8.28
N ASP A 224 -23.65 -12.71 8.54
CA ASP A 224 -22.47 -11.86 8.43
C ASP A 224 -22.16 -11.29 9.81
N GLU A 225 -21.06 -11.74 10.41
CA GLU A 225 -20.63 -11.39 11.76
C GLU A 225 -19.57 -10.29 11.66
N SER A 226 -19.83 -9.16 12.31
CA SER A 226 -18.86 -8.08 12.45
C SER A 226 -18.55 -7.87 13.92
N PHE A 227 -17.29 -7.60 14.24
CA PHE A 227 -16.87 -7.34 15.62
C PHE A 227 -16.64 -5.86 15.84
N VAL A 228 -17.21 -5.33 16.92
CA VAL A 228 -16.95 -3.98 17.39
C VAL A 228 -16.08 -4.05 18.63
N THR A 229 -15.09 -3.19 18.69
CA THR A 229 -14.25 -3.00 19.88
C THR A 229 -14.15 -1.51 20.19
N ILE A 230 -14.47 -1.14 21.42
CA ILE A 230 -14.39 0.22 21.91
C ILE A 230 -13.07 0.39 22.65
N PHE A 231 -12.25 1.33 22.18
CA PHE A 231 -10.93 1.60 22.69
C PHE A 231 -10.87 2.97 23.38
N LYS A 232 -10.07 3.04 24.45
CA LYS A 232 -9.68 4.29 25.12
C LYS A 232 -8.20 4.54 24.95
N GLU A 233 -7.86 5.64 24.31
CA GLU A 233 -6.48 6.11 24.22
C GLU A 233 -6.19 7.08 25.38
N GLU A 234 -5.04 6.93 26.05
CA GLU A 234 -4.68 7.76 27.21
C GLU A 234 -4.67 9.27 26.92
N ASN A 235 -4.37 9.65 25.66
CA ASN A 235 -4.22 11.04 25.23
C ASN A 235 -5.42 11.61 24.46
N LYS A 236 -6.55 10.90 24.37
CA LYS A 236 -7.76 11.38 23.67
C LYS A 236 -8.97 11.39 24.59
N SER A 237 -9.76 12.45 24.48
CA SER A 237 -11.03 12.57 25.20
C SER A 237 -12.15 11.74 24.59
N LYS A 238 -12.12 11.52 23.26
CA LYS A 238 -13.09 10.70 22.54
C LYS A 238 -12.66 9.24 22.54
N LEU A 239 -13.63 8.34 22.69
CA LEU A 239 -13.41 6.90 22.52
C LEU A 239 -13.30 6.54 21.03
N PHE A 240 -12.63 5.43 20.77
CA PHE A 240 -12.39 4.95 19.42
C PHE A 240 -13.23 3.70 19.14
N TYR A 241 -14.14 3.83 18.17
CA TYR A 241 -15.03 2.77 17.72
C TYR A 241 -14.34 1.99 16.58
N HIS A 242 -13.88 0.78 16.86
CA HIS A 242 -13.22 -0.04 15.87
C HIS A 242 -14.15 -1.16 15.38
N ILE A 243 -14.54 -1.11 14.11
CA ILE A 243 -15.33 -2.17 13.48
C ILE A 243 -14.45 -3.06 12.60
N SER A 244 -14.66 -4.37 12.72
CA SER A 244 -14.02 -5.41 11.91
C SER A 244 -15.07 -6.13 11.09
N PRO A 245 -15.26 -5.72 9.81
CA PRO A 245 -16.21 -6.36 8.92
C PRO A 245 -15.83 -7.79 8.56
N PRO A 246 -16.80 -8.62 8.12
CA PRO A 246 -16.57 -10.01 7.69
C PRO A 246 -15.57 -10.13 6.55
N GLU A 247 -15.39 -9.08 5.74
CA GLU A 247 -14.40 -8.98 4.68
C GLU A 247 -12.96 -9.14 5.17
N TYR A 248 -12.66 -8.82 6.44
CA TYR A 248 -11.34 -8.98 7.03
C TYR A 248 -10.96 -10.44 7.30
N SER A 249 -11.97 -11.29 7.46
CA SER A 249 -11.79 -12.72 7.74
C SER A 249 -11.58 -13.58 6.49
N LEU A 250 -11.65 -12.98 5.29
CA LEU A 250 -11.57 -13.71 4.04
C LEU A 250 -10.15 -14.15 3.72
N ASN A 251 -10.01 -15.36 3.17
CA ASN A 251 -8.74 -15.85 2.66
C ASN A 251 -8.42 -15.29 1.27
N GLU A 252 -7.22 -15.58 0.76
CA GLU A 252 -6.75 -15.05 -0.53
C GLU A 252 -7.62 -15.49 -1.73
N GLU A 253 -8.04 -16.75 -1.75
CA GLU A 253 -8.87 -17.31 -2.82
C GLU A 253 -10.26 -16.65 -2.86
N GLN A 254 -10.87 -16.48 -1.69
CA GLN A 254 -12.15 -15.79 -1.51
C GLN A 254 -12.07 -14.32 -1.95
N HIS A 255 -10.98 -13.62 -1.61
CA HIS A 255 -10.74 -12.25 -2.07
C HIS A 255 -10.58 -12.16 -3.59
N MET A 256 -9.87 -13.11 -4.20
CA MET A 256 -9.71 -13.15 -5.66
C MET A 256 -11.08 -13.32 -6.34
N LEU A 257 -11.91 -14.22 -5.85
CA LEU A 257 -13.25 -14.47 -6.42
C LEU A 257 -14.15 -13.24 -6.32
N LEU A 258 -14.16 -12.54 -5.19
CA LEU A 258 -14.92 -11.29 -5.04
C LEU A 258 -14.47 -10.21 -6.03
N ASN A 259 -13.16 -10.04 -6.22
CA ASN A 259 -12.62 -9.07 -7.17
C ASN A 259 -13.02 -9.39 -8.62
N LEU A 260 -12.96 -10.66 -9.00
CA LEU A 260 -13.40 -11.11 -10.33
C LEU A 260 -14.90 -10.90 -10.52
N ALA A 261 -15.71 -11.32 -9.54
CA ALA A 261 -17.15 -11.23 -9.59
C ALA A 261 -17.64 -9.76 -9.65
N ARG A 262 -16.96 -8.86 -8.91
CA ARG A 262 -17.26 -7.42 -8.92
C ARG A 262 -17.13 -6.84 -10.33
N ASN A 263 -16.06 -7.16 -11.04
CA ASN A 263 -15.83 -6.57 -12.36
C ASN A 263 -16.95 -6.95 -13.34
N VAL A 264 -17.45 -8.17 -13.25
CA VAL A 264 -18.58 -8.65 -14.07
C VAL A 264 -19.90 -7.96 -13.68
N LEU A 265 -20.16 -7.78 -12.38
CA LEU A 265 -21.39 -7.14 -11.89
C LEU A 265 -21.44 -5.63 -12.14
N ILE A 266 -20.30 -4.92 -12.09
CA ILE A 266 -20.26 -3.47 -12.37
C ILE A 266 -20.61 -3.17 -13.83
N GLU A 267 -20.30 -4.08 -14.76
CA GLU A 267 -20.70 -3.94 -16.16
C GLU A 267 -22.21 -4.05 -16.36
N HIS A 268 -22.92 -4.66 -15.40
CA HIS A 268 -24.37 -4.89 -15.41
C HIS A 268 -25.06 -4.02 -14.35
N ARG A 269 -24.86 -2.69 -14.39
CA ARG A 269 -25.57 -1.76 -13.49
C ARG A 269 -27.07 -1.72 -13.80
N PRO A 270 -27.95 -1.76 -12.78
CA PRO A 270 -29.39 -1.66 -12.98
C PRO A 270 -29.78 -0.29 -13.55
N THR A 271 -30.82 -0.28 -14.37
CA THR A 271 -31.45 0.93 -14.90
C THR A 271 -32.33 1.61 -13.84
N THR A 272 -32.62 2.89 -14.02
CA THR A 272 -33.40 3.70 -13.06
C THR A 272 -34.79 3.11 -12.76
N GLU A 273 -35.38 2.37 -13.71
CA GLU A 273 -36.69 1.74 -13.56
C GLU A 273 -36.65 0.48 -12.67
N GLU A 274 -35.52 -0.23 -12.63
CA GLU A 274 -35.31 -1.44 -11.81
C GLU A 274 -35.07 -1.09 -10.33
N PHE A 275 -34.79 0.17 -10.00
CA PHE A 275 -34.62 0.63 -8.61
C PHE A 275 -35.93 0.91 -7.87
N ASN A 276 -37.09 0.83 -8.54
CA ASN A 276 -38.39 1.07 -7.90
C ASN A 276 -38.79 -0.02 -6.88
N ASP A 277 -38.19 -1.22 -6.97
CA ASP A 277 -38.40 -2.33 -6.03
C ASP A 277 -37.04 -2.83 -5.50
N ILE A 278 -36.54 -2.17 -4.46
CA ILE A 278 -35.21 -2.40 -3.88
C ILE A 278 -35.06 -3.82 -3.32
N GLU A 279 -36.13 -4.35 -2.70
CA GLU A 279 -36.10 -5.71 -2.14
C GLU A 279 -35.96 -6.75 -3.24
N ARG A 280 -36.78 -6.64 -4.29
CA ARG A 280 -36.71 -7.55 -5.43
C ARG A 280 -35.39 -7.43 -6.17
N THR A 281 -34.90 -6.22 -6.40
CA THR A 281 -33.61 -5.99 -7.06
C THR A 281 -32.47 -6.57 -6.23
N ARG A 282 -32.48 -6.40 -4.91
CA ARG A 282 -31.48 -7.01 -4.03
C ARG A 282 -31.53 -8.54 -4.09
N GLN A 283 -32.71 -9.14 -4.13
CA GLN A 283 -32.87 -10.59 -4.27
C GLN A 283 -32.32 -11.10 -5.61
N VAL A 284 -32.58 -10.39 -6.71
CA VAL A 284 -32.06 -10.73 -8.04
C VAL A 284 -30.54 -10.69 -8.05
N PHE A 285 -29.94 -9.60 -7.57
CA PHE A 285 -28.48 -9.46 -7.50
C PHE A 285 -27.84 -10.49 -6.57
N MET A 286 -28.50 -10.87 -5.47
CA MET A 286 -28.03 -11.95 -4.62
C MET A 286 -27.97 -13.29 -5.36
N ASN A 287 -28.97 -13.61 -6.18
CA ASN A 287 -28.96 -14.85 -6.97
C ASN A 287 -27.86 -14.80 -8.03
N VAL A 288 -27.77 -13.71 -8.79
CA VAL A 288 -26.71 -13.51 -9.80
C VAL A 288 -25.32 -13.59 -9.18
N ALA A 289 -25.11 -12.98 -8.01
CA ALA A 289 -23.84 -13.02 -7.30
C ALA A 289 -23.46 -14.45 -6.89
N ARG A 290 -24.42 -15.25 -6.39
CA ARG A 290 -24.17 -16.66 -6.04
C ARG A 290 -23.77 -17.48 -7.26
N ASP A 291 -24.54 -17.37 -8.35
CA ASP A 291 -24.29 -18.12 -9.59
C ASP A 291 -22.92 -17.76 -10.17
N LEU A 292 -22.60 -16.46 -10.23
CA LEU A 292 -21.32 -15.96 -10.71
C LEU A 292 -20.13 -16.45 -9.85
N LEU A 293 -20.27 -16.41 -8.52
CA LEU A 293 -19.22 -16.88 -7.61
C LEU A 293 -19.02 -18.39 -7.71
N GLN A 294 -20.09 -19.14 -7.98
CA GLN A 294 -20.04 -20.58 -8.20
C GLN A 294 -19.36 -20.95 -9.52
N ASP A 295 -19.64 -20.22 -10.60
CA ASP A 295 -18.97 -20.40 -11.89
C ASP A 295 -17.49 -20.02 -11.81
N LEU A 296 -17.18 -18.91 -11.13
CA LEU A 296 -15.81 -18.46 -10.94
C LEU A 296 -15.00 -19.43 -10.08
N SER A 297 -15.57 -19.94 -8.99
CA SER A 297 -14.89 -20.92 -8.13
C SER A 297 -14.60 -22.22 -8.90
N ALA A 298 -15.57 -22.71 -9.69
CA ALA A 298 -15.38 -23.85 -10.58
C ALA A 298 -14.27 -23.60 -11.62
N SER A 299 -14.28 -22.44 -12.29
CA SER A 299 -13.27 -22.10 -13.30
C SER A 299 -11.85 -21.99 -12.76
N LYS A 300 -11.71 -21.67 -11.46
CA LYS A 300 -10.44 -21.49 -10.76
C LYS A 300 -10.03 -22.71 -9.93
N ASN A 301 -10.82 -23.80 -9.95
CA ASN A 301 -10.62 -24.99 -9.12
C ASN A 301 -10.54 -24.66 -7.61
N ILE A 302 -11.34 -23.69 -7.15
CA ILE A 302 -11.44 -23.33 -5.73
C ILE A 302 -12.67 -24.01 -5.15
N ALA A 303 -12.47 -24.82 -4.12
CA ALA A 303 -13.56 -25.48 -3.42
C ALA A 303 -14.19 -24.51 -2.41
N LEU A 304 -15.42 -24.06 -2.68
CA LEU A 304 -16.23 -23.29 -1.73
C LEU A 304 -17.46 -24.08 -1.30
N THR A 305 -17.78 -24.00 -0.02
CA THR A 305 -19.04 -24.47 0.53
C THR A 305 -20.18 -23.52 0.17
N TYR A 306 -21.43 -24.01 0.26
CA TYR A 306 -22.61 -23.16 0.06
C TYR A 306 -22.68 -21.98 1.04
N GLN A 307 -22.18 -22.15 2.27
CA GLN A 307 -22.12 -21.07 3.25
C GLN A 307 -21.12 -19.99 2.83
N GLU A 308 -19.94 -20.37 2.33
CA GLU A 308 -18.94 -19.41 1.84
C GLU A 308 -19.43 -18.67 0.61
N ILE A 309 -20.05 -19.36 -0.36
CA ILE A 309 -20.64 -18.71 -1.54
C ILE A 309 -21.68 -17.67 -1.11
N ASN A 310 -22.54 -18.00 -0.14
CA ASN A 310 -23.51 -17.05 0.39
C ASN A 310 -22.86 -15.86 1.10
N LYS A 311 -21.82 -16.09 1.90
CA LYS A 311 -21.06 -15.02 2.55
C LYS A 311 -20.45 -14.06 1.52
N LEU A 312 -19.75 -14.60 0.52
CA LEU A 312 -19.16 -13.82 -0.56
C LEU A 312 -20.22 -13.07 -1.37
N ALA A 313 -21.35 -13.70 -1.69
CA ALA A 313 -22.43 -13.06 -2.42
C ALA A 313 -23.02 -11.86 -1.66
N ARG A 314 -23.19 -11.97 -0.33
CA ARG A 314 -23.67 -10.85 0.51
C ARG A 314 -22.69 -9.69 0.49
N ILE A 315 -21.40 -9.97 0.68
CA ILE A 315 -20.34 -8.96 0.62
C ILE A 315 -20.37 -8.26 -0.74
N LEU A 316 -20.45 -9.02 -1.82
CA LEU A 316 -20.47 -8.49 -3.17
C LEU A 316 -21.68 -7.57 -3.42
N VAL A 317 -22.86 -7.97 -2.96
CA VAL A 317 -24.10 -7.19 -3.10
C VAL A 317 -24.08 -5.92 -2.24
N ARG A 318 -23.60 -6.01 -1.00
CA ARG A 318 -23.43 -4.87 -0.07
C ARG A 318 -22.61 -3.76 -0.72
N HIS A 319 -21.52 -4.11 -1.40
CA HIS A 319 -20.59 -3.13 -1.97
C HIS A 319 -20.93 -2.70 -3.40
N THR A 320 -21.87 -3.36 -4.07
CA THR A 320 -22.28 -2.98 -5.44
C THR A 320 -23.56 -2.16 -5.41
N ILE A 321 -24.69 -2.81 -5.18
CA ILE A 321 -26.00 -2.16 -5.12
C ILE A 321 -26.31 -1.57 -3.74
N GLY A 322 -25.69 -2.11 -2.69
CA GLY A 322 -25.87 -1.66 -1.31
C GLY A 322 -25.12 -0.37 -0.92
N PHE A 323 -25.11 -0.07 0.38
CA PHE A 323 -24.43 1.09 0.99
C PHE A 323 -23.04 0.76 1.56
N GLY A 324 -22.43 -0.36 1.15
CA GLY A 324 -21.07 -0.72 1.59
C GLY A 324 -20.97 -0.87 3.11
N ILE A 325 -19.92 -0.29 3.69
CA ILE A 325 -19.66 -0.30 5.13
C ILE A 325 -20.79 0.32 5.96
N VAL A 326 -21.54 1.28 5.39
CA VAL A 326 -22.62 1.97 6.11
C VAL A 326 -23.74 1.00 6.45
N GLU A 327 -23.99 -0.02 5.61
CA GLU A 327 -24.97 -1.07 5.97
C GLU A 327 -24.58 -1.81 7.23
N ILE A 328 -23.29 -2.04 7.46
CA ILE A 328 -22.79 -2.74 8.65
C ILE A 328 -22.90 -1.82 9.87
N LEU A 329 -22.55 -0.54 9.73
CA LEU A 329 -22.72 0.43 10.81
C LEU A 329 -24.19 0.61 11.20
N LEU A 330 -25.10 0.61 10.21
CA LEU A 330 -26.54 0.71 10.45
C LEU A 330 -27.17 -0.55 11.06
N GLN A 331 -26.44 -1.67 11.10
CA GLN A 331 -26.86 -2.89 11.82
C GLN A 331 -26.57 -2.82 13.32
N ASP A 332 -25.78 -1.84 13.77
CA ASP A 332 -25.48 -1.66 15.18
C ASP A 332 -26.60 -0.89 15.88
N ASP A 333 -27.47 -1.62 16.59
CA ASP A 333 -28.57 -1.05 17.38
C ASP A 333 -28.08 -0.08 18.48
N LYS A 334 -26.78 -0.10 18.83
CA LYS A 334 -26.19 0.83 19.80
C LYS A 334 -25.80 2.18 19.19
N LEU A 335 -25.83 2.34 17.87
CA LEU A 335 -25.54 3.60 17.21
C LEU A 335 -26.81 4.43 16.98
N GLN A 336 -26.76 5.70 17.36
CA GLN A 336 -27.84 6.67 17.13
C GLN A 336 -27.64 7.43 15.82
N ASP A 337 -26.43 7.97 15.65
CA ASP A 337 -26.09 8.87 14.56
C ASP A 337 -24.77 8.45 13.88
N LEU A 338 -24.73 8.60 12.56
CA LEU A 338 -23.52 8.44 11.74
C LEU A 338 -23.23 9.78 11.06
N SER A 339 -22.02 10.31 11.25
CA SER A 339 -21.58 11.58 10.66
C SER A 339 -20.36 11.38 9.76
N ILE A 340 -20.53 11.74 8.49
CA ILE A 340 -19.49 11.72 7.46
C ILE A 340 -19.16 13.18 7.14
N ASN A 341 -18.00 13.63 7.61
CA ASN A 341 -17.55 15.00 7.39
C ASN A 341 -16.82 15.14 6.05
N ALA A 342 -16.86 16.33 5.47
CA ALA A 342 -16.04 16.65 4.30
C ALA A 342 -14.64 17.12 4.75
N PRO A 343 -13.55 16.69 4.08
CA PRO A 343 -13.51 15.73 2.97
C PRO A 343 -13.53 14.26 3.47
N PRO A 344 -14.44 13.41 2.94
CA PRO A 344 -14.70 12.07 3.47
C PRO A 344 -13.51 11.11 3.41
N SER A 345 -12.57 11.37 2.49
CA SER A 345 -11.36 10.56 2.29
C SER A 345 -10.24 10.82 3.31
N LEU A 346 -10.37 11.87 4.14
CA LEU A 346 -9.36 12.25 5.14
C LEU A 346 -9.89 12.21 6.58
N SER A 347 -11.20 12.35 6.77
CA SER A 347 -11.81 12.25 8.09
C SER A 347 -12.43 10.87 8.31
N PRO A 348 -12.25 10.27 9.50
CA PRO A 348 -13.00 9.07 9.85
C PRO A 348 -14.49 9.38 9.95
N VAL A 349 -15.31 8.35 9.79
CA VAL A 349 -16.73 8.41 10.14
C VAL A 349 -16.83 8.57 11.65
N PHE A 350 -17.57 9.56 12.10
CA PHE A 350 -17.90 9.74 13.51
C PHE A 350 -19.22 9.05 13.80
N VAL A 351 -19.28 8.35 14.92
CA VAL A 351 -20.48 7.61 15.32
C VAL A 351 -20.90 8.07 16.70
N ARG A 352 -22.22 8.18 16.92
CA ARG A 352 -22.75 8.47 18.25
C ARG A 352 -23.30 7.19 18.85
N HIS A 353 -22.66 6.71 19.90
CA HIS A 353 -22.99 5.45 20.56
C HIS A 353 -23.84 5.70 21.80
N ASN A 354 -24.85 4.85 22.05
CA ASN A 354 -25.78 4.96 23.18
C ASN A 354 -25.06 5.06 24.53
N ASP A 355 -24.04 4.22 24.75
CA ASP A 355 -23.32 4.12 26.02
C ASP A 355 -22.07 5.02 26.12
N TYR A 356 -21.53 5.46 24.98
CA TYR A 356 -20.18 6.04 24.88
C TYR A 356 -20.14 7.43 24.23
N ASP A 357 -21.31 7.99 23.91
CA ASP A 357 -21.47 9.29 23.24
C ASP A 357 -20.69 9.33 21.90
N GLU A 358 -20.14 10.49 21.54
CA GLU A 358 -19.44 10.67 20.26
C GLU A 358 -18.09 9.93 20.21
N CYS A 359 -17.98 8.97 19.31
CA CYS A 359 -16.77 8.16 19.05
C CYS A 359 -16.21 8.43 17.65
N SER A 360 -14.88 8.42 17.51
CA SER A 360 -14.23 8.36 16.19
C SER A 360 -14.06 6.92 15.75
N SER A 361 -14.29 6.60 14.47
CA SER A 361 -14.13 5.22 13.98
C SER A 361 -12.86 4.95 13.17
N ASN A 362 -12.59 3.67 12.90
CA ASN A 362 -11.55 3.22 11.95
C ASN A 362 -11.99 3.26 10.47
N VAL A 363 -13.19 3.74 10.19
CA VAL A 363 -13.80 3.77 8.86
C VAL A 363 -13.51 5.10 8.19
N ILE A 364 -12.83 5.10 7.05
CA ILE A 364 -12.66 6.27 6.17
C ILE A 364 -13.28 5.92 4.82
N VAL A 365 -14.13 6.79 4.28
CA VAL A 365 -14.94 6.48 3.08
C VAL A 365 -14.40 7.25 1.88
N SER A 366 -14.52 6.71 0.66
CA SER A 366 -14.07 7.45 -0.52
C SER A 366 -15.12 8.47 -0.97
N GLN A 367 -14.71 9.48 -1.74
CA GLN A 367 -15.66 10.44 -2.31
C GLN A 367 -16.66 9.75 -3.24
N GLU A 368 -16.21 8.76 -4.03
CA GLU A 368 -17.09 8.01 -4.95
C GLU A 368 -18.20 7.26 -4.19
N ASP A 369 -17.87 6.72 -3.01
CA ASP A 369 -18.84 6.03 -2.17
C ASP A 369 -19.88 7.00 -1.61
N VAL A 370 -19.44 8.16 -1.11
CA VAL A 370 -20.34 9.20 -0.61
C VAL A 370 -21.27 9.71 -1.71
N ASP A 371 -20.75 9.93 -2.93
CA ASP A 371 -21.56 10.37 -4.07
C ASP A 371 -22.56 9.28 -4.50
N SER A 372 -22.14 8.01 -4.49
CA SER A 372 -22.99 6.85 -4.75
C SER A 372 -24.10 6.72 -3.71
N TRP A 373 -23.79 6.86 -2.42
CA TRP A 373 -24.76 6.83 -1.34
C TRP A 373 -25.73 8.01 -1.43
N ALA A 374 -25.24 9.22 -1.68
CA ALA A 374 -26.06 10.40 -1.84
C ALA A 374 -27.07 10.24 -3.00
N ALA A 375 -26.63 9.68 -4.13
CA ALA A 375 -27.51 9.36 -5.25
C ALA A 375 -28.57 8.32 -4.85
N LYS A 376 -28.17 7.22 -4.22
CA LYS A 376 -29.08 6.17 -3.75
C LYS A 376 -30.09 6.69 -2.73
N PHE A 377 -29.67 7.47 -1.73
CA PHE A 377 -30.56 8.08 -0.74
C PHE A 377 -31.55 9.06 -1.36
N ARG A 378 -31.16 9.83 -2.39
CA ARG A 378 -32.10 10.68 -3.14
C ARG A 378 -33.16 9.87 -3.87
N MET A 379 -32.75 8.76 -4.50
CA MET A 379 -33.67 7.83 -5.16
C MET A 379 -34.64 7.20 -4.14
N LEU A 380 -34.13 6.68 -3.02
CA LEU A 380 -34.95 6.09 -1.95
C LEU A 380 -35.93 7.08 -1.32
N SER A 381 -35.52 8.34 -1.15
CA SER A 381 -36.35 9.37 -0.53
C SER A 381 -37.36 10.02 -1.49
N GLY A 382 -37.39 9.61 -2.76
CA GLY A 382 -38.28 10.18 -3.78
C GLY A 382 -37.98 11.64 -4.14
N ARG A 383 -36.76 12.12 -3.86
CA ARG A 383 -36.30 13.50 -4.12
C ARG A 383 -35.31 13.56 -5.29
N ALA A 384 -35.48 12.67 -6.26
CA ALA A 384 -34.59 12.50 -7.42
C ALA A 384 -34.66 13.70 -8.37
#